data_AF-A0A5C7PAT2-F1
#
_entry.id   AF-A0A5C7PAT2-F1
#
_cell.length_a   1.000
_cell.length_b   1.000
_cell.length_c   1.000
_cell.angle_alpha   90.00
_cell.angle_beta   90.00
_cell.angle_gamma   90.00
#
_symmetry.space_group_name_H-M   'P 1'
#
loop_
_entity.id
_entity.type
_entity.pdbx_description
1 polymer ?
#
loop_
_entity_poly.entity_id
_entity_poly.type
_entity_poly.pdbx_seq_one_letter_code
_entity_poly.pdbx_strand_id
1 'polypeptide(L)'
;MIPAQPSTATLPPGPGATVWLASYPKSGNTWMRAIVTALGTHRHLFGVNQLGSGAQPNHVGGVQGVYGIDPRWLSRDEVDRMRTELINRWGVTAPDVAADADGIADKDAAGPVRPVLRKTHEVYRGGAPGREPFPLAATRAAILVVRDPRDVACSYAPFFGVDLDGAVAAMGRANAGGASSPASSQTDQPWGTWTSHAASWLADDVPFPVHLVRYEDLKRDTVGTLLPIFQAIGLDCTEAQLAAAAEQARFDRLQASEAERGFRETSKQTRTFFRKGKAGGWSEELSESQVAALEADHDVMMLRLGYELTTEAAPRAALAESRASRRRSERFDWMRLPAAMELEVRQGSVPEQIPDAKNPRPWIHVNDHQVLVVFSGGTRLLVQDGKSITVDWTPDPDRPMDDPSWLVQGWGVTLAMLQRGDLSLHAATVQMGDEVVAIAGHRGAGKSTTSMALRKRGHRLLVDDVTLIRFEGDQAWTTPYARNVHLLPDAAAALGVDFDALPMLAGGRTKVAFRAEEPDEQPHLIDRVVVLAPGPAVEEVTLTDARGGQKLATLLGHTRRDGIAPLILGQARYFELMTRLSNAVPVQVLRRPREEWTLDEVLDLIEAGSGAGEGEAP
;
A
#
# COMPACT_ATOMS: atom_id res chain seq x y z
N MET A 1 -7.78 -29.41 31.89
CA MET A 1 -7.65 -30.25 30.67
C MET A 1 -7.20 -29.34 29.56
N ILE A 2 -5.96 -29.49 29.11
CA ILE A 2 -5.43 -28.79 27.93
C ILE A 2 -6.25 -29.30 26.74
N PRO A 3 -6.91 -28.44 25.94
CA PRO A 3 -7.57 -28.92 24.73
C PRO A 3 -6.49 -29.55 23.84
N ALA A 4 -6.76 -30.76 23.34
CA ALA A 4 -5.88 -31.41 22.37
C ALA A 4 -5.54 -30.42 21.25
N GLN A 5 -4.27 -30.40 20.82
CA GLN A 5 -3.87 -29.64 19.63
C GLN A 5 -4.89 -29.90 18.52
N PRO A 6 -5.33 -28.87 17.77
CA PRO A 6 -6.27 -29.07 16.68
C PRO A 6 -5.67 -30.14 15.76
N SER A 7 -6.37 -31.25 15.65
CA SER A 7 -6.02 -32.39 14.81
C SER A 7 -5.71 -31.86 13.41
N THR A 8 -4.43 -31.88 13.02
CA THR A 8 -4.00 -31.63 11.65
C THR A 8 -4.64 -32.70 10.77
N ALA A 9 -5.72 -32.34 10.09
CA ALA A 9 -6.40 -33.22 9.16
C ALA A 9 -5.42 -33.73 8.10
N THR A 10 -5.47 -35.06 7.93
CA THR A 10 -4.60 -35.97 7.21
C THR A 10 -4.79 -35.91 5.70
N LEU A 11 -4.65 -34.74 5.10
CA LEU A 11 -4.47 -34.68 3.65
C LEU A 11 -3.11 -35.28 3.30
N PRO A 12 -3.03 -36.22 2.34
CA PRO A 12 -1.75 -36.67 1.83
C PRO A 12 -0.98 -35.48 1.21
N PRO A 13 0.36 -35.52 1.20
CA PRO A 13 1.16 -34.51 0.53
C PRO A 13 0.70 -34.36 -0.92
N GLY A 14 0.58 -33.11 -1.38
CA GLY A 14 0.25 -32.79 -2.76
C GLY A 14 1.33 -33.25 -3.75
N PRO A 15 1.00 -33.27 -5.05
CA PRO A 15 1.83 -33.91 -6.08
C PRO A 15 3.13 -33.17 -6.41
N GLY A 16 3.21 -31.86 -6.10
CA GLY A 16 4.37 -31.05 -6.43
C GLY A 16 5.50 -31.09 -5.40
N ALA A 17 6.58 -30.37 -5.66
CA ALA A 17 7.77 -30.29 -4.80
C ALA A 17 7.68 -29.21 -3.70
N THR A 18 6.81 -28.20 -3.87
CA THR A 18 6.88 -26.97 -3.08
C THR A 18 6.27 -27.14 -1.70
N VAL A 19 7.06 -26.83 -0.66
CA VAL A 19 6.57 -26.67 0.71
C VAL A 19 6.56 -25.17 1.06
N TRP A 20 5.38 -24.61 1.28
CA TRP A 20 5.22 -23.20 1.62
C TRP A 20 5.61 -22.95 3.08
N LEU A 21 6.68 -22.21 3.32
CA LEU A 21 7.03 -21.74 4.66
C LEU A 21 6.37 -20.38 4.90
N ALA A 22 5.12 -20.42 5.36
CA ALA A 22 4.27 -19.28 5.60
C ALA A 22 4.43 -18.73 7.01
N SER A 23 4.43 -17.41 7.16
CA SER A 23 4.51 -16.77 8.49
C SER A 23 4.14 -15.29 8.39
N TYR A 24 3.45 -14.74 9.38
CA TYR A 24 3.35 -13.28 9.47
C TYR A 24 4.76 -12.69 9.67
N PRO A 25 5.10 -11.51 9.10
CA PRO A 25 6.41 -10.92 9.27
C PRO A 25 6.89 -10.93 10.72
N LYS A 26 8.18 -11.27 10.92
CA LYS A 26 8.83 -11.38 12.24
C LYS A 26 8.37 -12.53 13.15
N SER A 27 7.67 -13.54 12.61
CA SER A 27 7.27 -14.75 13.36
C SER A 27 8.30 -15.88 13.39
N GLY A 28 9.50 -15.72 12.79
CA GLY A 28 10.60 -16.69 12.93
C GLY A 28 10.96 -17.53 11.69
N ASN A 29 10.43 -17.19 10.52
CA ASN A 29 10.73 -17.83 9.23
C ASN A 29 12.24 -18.05 8.96
N THR A 30 13.05 -17.02 9.20
CA THR A 30 14.50 -17.04 8.97
C THR A 30 15.19 -18.13 9.78
N TRP A 31 14.72 -18.41 11.00
CA TRP A 31 15.32 -19.45 11.84
C TRP A 31 14.98 -20.85 11.35
N MET A 32 13.74 -21.07 10.92
CA MET A 32 13.32 -22.33 10.28
C MET A 32 14.13 -22.61 9.00
N ARG A 33 14.35 -21.60 8.16
CA ARG A 33 15.23 -21.72 6.97
C ARG A 33 16.67 -22.04 7.34
N ALA A 34 17.17 -21.46 8.42
CA ALA A 34 18.53 -21.74 8.91
C ALA A 34 18.69 -23.21 9.30
N ILE A 35 17.72 -23.79 10.00
CA ILE A 35 17.73 -25.21 10.37
C ILE A 35 17.71 -26.09 9.10
N VAL A 36 16.79 -25.82 8.16
CA VAL A 36 16.67 -26.61 6.93
C VAL A 36 17.91 -26.49 6.05
N THR A 37 18.51 -25.30 5.97
CA THR A 37 19.77 -25.10 5.23
C THR A 37 20.91 -25.87 5.88
N ALA A 38 20.99 -25.87 7.21
CA ALA A 38 22.03 -26.57 7.95
C ALA A 38 21.94 -28.10 7.79
N LEU A 39 20.76 -28.66 7.53
CA LEU A 39 20.61 -30.09 7.22
C LEU A 39 21.34 -30.49 5.92
N GLY A 40 21.43 -29.60 4.94
CA GLY A 40 22.05 -29.85 3.63
C GLY A 40 23.45 -29.25 3.45
N THR A 41 23.96 -28.50 4.42
CA THR A 41 25.17 -27.69 4.25
C THR A 41 26.23 -28.01 5.30
N HIS A 42 27.46 -28.32 4.87
CA HIS A 42 28.59 -28.51 5.77
C HIS A 42 28.83 -27.29 6.68
N ARG A 43 29.20 -27.54 7.95
CA ARG A 43 29.34 -26.52 9.01
C ARG A 43 30.16 -25.28 8.63
N HIS A 44 31.22 -25.45 7.83
CA HIS A 44 32.11 -24.36 7.43
C HIS A 44 31.55 -23.48 6.30
N LEU A 45 30.53 -23.95 5.56
CA LEU A 45 29.89 -23.23 4.46
C LEU A 45 28.60 -22.50 4.89
N PHE A 46 28.13 -22.74 6.11
CA PHE A 46 26.89 -22.20 6.61
C PHE A 46 27.04 -20.77 7.14
N GLY A 47 26.09 -19.91 6.77
CA GLY A 47 25.99 -18.54 7.28
C GLY A 47 24.65 -17.91 6.92
N VAL A 48 24.38 -16.73 7.48
CA VAL A 48 23.08 -16.04 7.35
C VAL A 48 22.72 -15.65 5.91
N ASN A 49 23.69 -15.54 5.01
CA ASN A 49 23.43 -15.23 3.60
C ASN A 49 23.33 -16.48 2.70
N GLN A 50 23.54 -17.67 3.28
CA GLN A 50 23.43 -18.98 2.61
C GLN A 50 22.08 -19.65 2.88
N LEU A 51 21.13 -18.96 3.54
CA LEU A 51 19.82 -19.51 3.88
C LEU A 51 19.04 -19.93 2.63
N GLY A 52 18.98 -21.24 2.40
CA GLY A 52 18.19 -21.88 1.37
C GLY A 52 16.71 -21.58 1.56
N SER A 53 16.16 -20.79 0.65
CA SER A 53 14.77 -20.88 0.24
C SER A 53 14.81 -20.64 -1.25
N GLY A 54 14.10 -21.42 -2.05
CA GLY A 54 13.90 -21.06 -3.45
C GLY A 54 13.44 -19.61 -3.56
N ALA A 55 13.66 -18.96 -4.71
CA ALA A 55 13.22 -17.58 -4.95
C ALA A 55 11.82 -17.36 -4.35
N GLN A 56 11.65 -16.27 -3.59
CA GLN A 56 10.35 -15.97 -2.98
C GLN A 56 9.28 -16.05 -4.09
N PRO A 57 8.13 -16.68 -3.84
CA PRO A 57 7.15 -16.90 -4.89
C PRO A 57 6.64 -15.59 -5.50
N ASN A 58 6.75 -14.48 -4.78
CA ASN A 58 6.44 -13.17 -5.32
C ASN A 58 7.53 -12.59 -6.23
N HIS A 59 8.76 -13.11 -6.23
CA HIS A 59 9.85 -12.62 -7.05
C HIS A 59 9.75 -13.15 -8.49
N VAL A 60 9.38 -12.29 -9.43
CA VAL A 60 9.37 -12.54 -10.88
C VAL A 60 10.68 -12.14 -11.56
N GLY A 61 11.74 -11.81 -10.82
CA GLY A 61 13.06 -11.48 -11.39
C GLY A 61 13.66 -12.60 -12.26
N GLY A 62 13.28 -13.86 -12.00
CA GLY A 62 13.66 -15.01 -12.84
C GLY A 62 13.00 -15.02 -14.22
N VAL A 63 11.95 -14.24 -14.46
CA VAL A 63 11.25 -14.16 -15.75
C VAL A 63 12.21 -13.78 -16.88
N GLN A 64 13.09 -12.79 -16.66
CA GLN A 64 14.06 -12.38 -17.67
C GLN A 64 15.02 -13.52 -18.03
N GLY A 65 15.47 -14.29 -17.05
CA GLY A 65 16.35 -15.44 -17.29
C GLY A 65 15.65 -16.62 -17.99
N VAL A 66 14.37 -16.87 -17.66
CA VAL A 66 13.62 -18.04 -18.17
C VAL A 66 12.99 -17.78 -19.54
N TYR A 67 12.46 -16.57 -19.76
CA TYR A 67 11.65 -16.23 -20.93
C TYR A 67 12.24 -15.09 -21.77
N GLY A 68 13.30 -14.42 -21.31
CA GLY A 68 13.89 -13.27 -22.01
C GLY A 68 13.05 -11.99 -21.91
N ILE A 69 12.01 -11.98 -21.06
CA ILE A 69 11.07 -10.86 -20.92
C ILE A 69 11.43 -10.05 -19.68
N ASP A 70 11.52 -8.73 -19.82
CA ASP A 70 11.65 -7.85 -18.68
C ASP A 70 10.27 -7.73 -17.98
N PRO A 71 10.12 -8.12 -16.70
CA PRO A 71 8.84 -8.06 -16.01
C PRO A 71 8.27 -6.62 -15.91
N ARG A 72 9.11 -5.58 -16.11
CA ARG A 72 8.67 -4.19 -16.18
C ARG A 72 7.79 -3.86 -17.38
N TRP A 73 7.76 -4.74 -18.40
CA TRP A 73 6.95 -4.58 -19.60
C TRP A 73 5.58 -5.25 -19.50
N LEU A 74 5.34 -5.99 -18.41
CA LEU A 74 4.14 -6.78 -18.20
C LEU A 74 3.12 -6.00 -17.37
N SER A 75 1.84 -6.19 -17.69
CA SER A 75 0.74 -5.79 -16.81
C SER A 75 0.74 -6.66 -15.52
N ARG A 76 0.11 -6.19 -14.45
CA ARG A 76 -0.04 -6.96 -13.20
C ARG A 76 -0.65 -8.34 -13.44
N ASP A 77 -1.70 -8.40 -14.26
CA ASP A 77 -2.35 -9.64 -14.65
C ASP A 77 -1.40 -10.63 -15.33
N GLU A 78 -0.52 -10.15 -16.21
CA GLU A 78 0.48 -10.98 -16.87
C GLU A 78 1.56 -11.42 -15.87
N VAL A 79 1.97 -10.54 -14.97
CA VAL A 79 2.92 -10.85 -13.90
C VAL A 79 2.38 -11.95 -12.98
N ASP A 80 1.11 -11.92 -12.59
CA ASP A 80 0.49 -12.94 -11.73
C ASP A 80 0.37 -14.30 -12.43
N ARG A 81 0.05 -14.30 -13.74
CA ARG A 81 0.09 -15.52 -14.56
C ARG A 81 1.50 -16.09 -14.65
N MET A 82 2.50 -15.23 -14.90
CA MET A 82 3.90 -15.65 -14.98
C MET A 82 4.42 -16.18 -13.65
N ARG A 83 4.02 -15.59 -12.53
CA ARG A 83 4.32 -16.11 -11.19
C ARG A 83 3.79 -17.54 -11.03
N THR A 84 2.53 -17.76 -11.35
CA THR A 84 1.88 -19.09 -11.24
C THR A 84 2.62 -20.12 -12.10
N GLU A 85 2.93 -19.75 -13.34
CA GLU A 85 3.66 -20.60 -14.28
C GLU A 85 5.09 -20.92 -13.80
N LEU A 86 5.83 -19.92 -13.30
CA LEU A 86 7.17 -20.14 -12.74
C LEU A 86 7.13 -21.08 -11.52
N ILE A 87 6.14 -20.92 -10.65
CA ILE A 87 5.96 -21.80 -9.49
C ILE A 87 5.63 -23.23 -9.94
N ASN A 88 4.74 -23.41 -10.92
CA ASN A 88 4.46 -24.72 -11.51
C ASN A 88 5.70 -25.36 -12.12
N ARG A 89 6.46 -24.60 -12.92
CA ARG A 89 7.68 -25.09 -13.57
C ARG A 89 8.75 -25.51 -12.56
N TRP A 90 9.04 -24.67 -11.57
CA TRP A 90 10.01 -24.99 -10.51
C TRP A 90 9.48 -25.94 -9.43
N GLY A 91 8.16 -26.14 -9.37
CA GLY A 91 7.48 -27.05 -8.45
C GLY A 91 7.34 -28.46 -9.00
N VAL A 92 7.54 -28.66 -10.31
CA VAL A 92 7.46 -29.96 -10.99
C VAL A 92 8.85 -30.51 -11.33
N THR A 93 9.78 -29.65 -11.77
CA THR A 93 11.20 -30.01 -11.88
C THR A 93 11.96 -29.34 -10.75
N ALA A 94 12.53 -30.09 -9.81
CA ALA A 94 13.45 -29.52 -8.83
C ALA A 94 14.75 -29.15 -9.55
N PRO A 95 15.09 -27.86 -9.77
CA PRO A 95 16.46 -27.53 -10.11
C PRO A 95 17.21 -27.59 -8.78
N ASP A 96 18.20 -28.47 -8.67
CA ASP A 96 19.14 -28.46 -7.55
C ASP A 96 19.90 -27.12 -7.55
N VAL A 97 19.36 -26.08 -6.90
CA VAL A 97 20.02 -24.78 -6.78
C VAL A 97 21.21 -24.82 -5.80
N ALA A 98 21.64 -26.01 -5.40
CA ALA A 98 22.84 -26.26 -4.61
C ALA A 98 23.88 -27.14 -5.33
N ALA A 99 23.58 -27.67 -6.52
CA ALA A 99 24.53 -28.42 -7.33
C ALA A 99 24.65 -27.73 -8.69
N ASP A 100 25.65 -26.86 -8.83
CA ASP A 100 26.34 -26.57 -10.10
C ASP A 100 27.47 -25.56 -9.83
N ALA A 101 28.55 -26.04 -9.20
CA ALA A 101 29.89 -25.53 -9.48
C ALA A 101 30.58 -26.39 -10.56
N ASP A 102 30.16 -27.65 -10.72
CA ASP A 102 30.72 -28.59 -11.68
C ASP A 102 29.57 -29.25 -12.47
N GLY A 103 29.14 -28.58 -13.55
CA GLY A 103 27.96 -28.97 -14.31
C GLY A 103 28.05 -30.36 -14.92
N ILE A 104 27.37 -31.33 -14.31
CA ILE A 104 26.84 -32.56 -14.95
C ILE A 104 25.58 -32.97 -14.17
N ALA A 105 24.40 -32.51 -14.59
CA ALA A 105 23.12 -33.02 -14.10
C ALA A 105 22.65 -34.16 -15.01
N ASP A 106 22.57 -35.38 -14.45
CA ASP A 106 21.96 -36.55 -15.07
C ASP A 106 20.44 -36.37 -15.10
N LYS A 107 19.85 -36.34 -16.31
CA LYS A 107 18.43 -35.99 -16.54
C LYS A 107 17.47 -37.18 -16.42
N ASP A 108 17.98 -38.41 -16.23
CA ASP A 108 17.17 -39.63 -16.35
C ASP A 108 16.95 -40.40 -15.02
N ALA A 109 17.32 -39.85 -13.87
CA ALA A 109 17.06 -40.50 -12.58
C ALA A 109 15.65 -40.16 -12.04
N ALA A 110 14.68 -41.05 -12.26
CA ALA A 110 13.33 -41.02 -11.67
C ALA A 110 13.34 -41.31 -10.15
N GLY A 111 14.01 -40.46 -9.37
CA GLY A 111 13.99 -40.48 -7.90
C GLY A 111 12.78 -39.74 -7.32
N PRO A 112 12.48 -39.92 -6.02
CA PRO A 112 11.40 -39.18 -5.35
C PRO A 112 11.68 -37.67 -5.37
N VAL A 113 10.68 -36.89 -5.78
CA VAL A 113 10.76 -35.42 -5.89
C VAL A 113 10.97 -34.80 -4.50
N ARG A 114 12.20 -34.39 -4.20
CA ARG A 114 12.56 -33.79 -2.90
C ARG A 114 11.75 -32.51 -2.63
N PRO A 115 11.31 -32.28 -1.37
CA PRO A 115 10.60 -31.06 -1.02
C PRO A 115 11.51 -29.83 -1.07
N VAL A 116 10.98 -28.73 -1.62
CA VAL A 116 11.65 -27.44 -1.75
C VAL A 116 10.90 -26.40 -0.92
N LEU A 117 11.55 -25.85 0.10
CA LEU A 117 10.95 -24.81 0.94
C LEU A 117 10.94 -23.46 0.23
N ARG A 118 9.76 -22.82 0.21
CA ARG A 118 9.56 -21.47 -0.32
C ARG A 118 8.93 -20.58 0.73
N LYS A 119 9.66 -19.54 1.14
CA LYS A 119 9.20 -18.54 2.12
C LYS A 119 8.08 -17.69 1.52
N THR A 120 7.03 -17.44 2.30
CA THR A 120 6.01 -16.43 2.00
C THR A 120 5.52 -15.73 3.26
N HIS A 121 5.11 -14.47 3.11
CA HIS A 121 4.39 -13.69 4.13
C HIS A 121 2.93 -13.41 3.71
N GLU A 122 2.51 -13.94 2.56
CA GLU A 122 1.15 -13.76 2.06
C GLU A 122 0.15 -14.55 2.90
N VAL A 123 -1.05 -13.97 3.07
CA VAL A 123 -2.23 -14.74 3.44
C VAL A 123 -2.47 -15.84 2.40
N TYR A 124 -2.98 -16.98 2.83
CA TYR A 124 -3.51 -17.94 1.88
C TYR A 124 -4.72 -17.34 1.17
N ARG A 125 -4.75 -17.46 -0.16
CA ARG A 125 -5.85 -16.99 -0.99
C ARG A 125 -5.96 -17.86 -2.23
N GLY A 126 -7.18 -18.09 -2.67
CA GLY A 126 -7.45 -18.63 -4.00
C GLY A 126 -7.02 -17.65 -5.10
N GLY A 127 -6.99 -18.14 -6.33
CA GLY A 127 -6.82 -17.31 -7.52
C GLY A 127 -7.63 -17.90 -8.67
N ALA A 128 -7.90 -17.07 -9.69
CA ALA A 128 -8.49 -17.56 -10.93
C ALA A 128 -7.57 -18.61 -11.60
N PRO A 129 -8.11 -19.51 -12.43
CA PRO A 129 -7.31 -20.51 -13.14
C PRO A 129 -6.13 -19.91 -13.89
N GLY A 130 -4.93 -20.41 -13.61
CA GLY A 130 -3.66 -19.91 -14.18
C GLY A 130 -3.12 -18.63 -13.51
N ARG A 131 -3.72 -18.19 -12.41
CA ARG A 131 -3.33 -17.04 -11.58
C ARG A 131 -3.27 -17.38 -10.09
N GLU A 132 -3.24 -18.67 -9.76
CA GLU A 132 -3.23 -19.14 -8.38
C GLU A 132 -1.91 -18.75 -7.69
N PRO A 133 -1.94 -17.97 -6.60
CA PRO A 133 -0.70 -17.61 -5.88
C PRO A 133 0.01 -18.83 -5.26
N PHE A 134 -0.78 -19.89 -5.01
CA PHE A 134 -0.37 -21.18 -4.47
C PHE A 134 -0.93 -22.32 -5.35
N PRO A 135 -0.36 -22.56 -6.54
CA PRO A 135 -0.94 -23.50 -7.48
C PRO A 135 -0.82 -24.94 -6.97
N LEU A 136 -1.92 -25.69 -7.09
CA LEU A 136 -2.05 -27.04 -6.56
C LEU A 136 -1.04 -28.03 -7.17
N ALA A 137 -0.80 -27.93 -8.48
CA ALA A 137 0.12 -28.81 -9.19
C ALA A 137 1.56 -28.73 -8.66
N ALA A 138 1.96 -27.55 -8.16
CA ALA A 138 3.30 -27.31 -7.60
C ALA A 138 3.40 -27.59 -6.10
N THR A 139 2.27 -27.62 -5.40
CA THR A 139 2.22 -27.57 -3.94
C THR A 139 2.19 -28.96 -3.32
N ARG A 140 3.10 -29.20 -2.37
CA ARG A 140 3.13 -30.39 -1.52
C ARG A 140 2.39 -30.17 -0.20
N ALA A 141 2.75 -29.11 0.50
CA ALA A 141 2.29 -28.81 1.84
C ALA A 141 2.60 -27.35 2.20
N ALA A 142 2.13 -26.90 3.36
CA ALA A 142 2.61 -25.68 4.00
C ALA A 142 3.09 -25.97 5.43
N ILE A 143 4.07 -25.19 5.89
CA ILE A 143 4.44 -25.05 7.29
C ILE A 143 4.10 -23.62 7.67
N LEU A 144 3.10 -23.46 8.54
CA LEU A 144 2.70 -22.16 9.08
C LEU A 144 3.45 -21.92 10.39
N VAL A 145 4.39 -20.97 10.39
CA VAL A 145 5.08 -20.54 11.61
C VAL A 145 4.33 -19.35 12.21
N VAL A 146 3.83 -19.53 13.42
CA VAL A 146 3.19 -18.49 14.24
C VAL A 146 4.06 -18.14 15.45
N ARG A 147 3.92 -16.91 15.94
CA ARG A 147 4.59 -16.41 17.15
C ARG A 147 3.61 -15.52 17.89
N ASP A 148 3.74 -15.45 19.21
CA ASP A 148 2.92 -14.57 20.06
C ASP A 148 2.90 -13.15 19.48
N PRO A 149 1.72 -12.57 19.17
CA PRO A 149 1.64 -11.26 18.53
C PRO A 149 2.28 -10.15 19.37
N ARG A 150 2.39 -10.33 20.69
CA ARG A 150 3.09 -9.39 21.58
C ARG A 150 4.59 -9.37 21.31
N ASP A 151 5.21 -10.54 21.17
CA ASP A 151 6.64 -10.63 20.76
C ASP A 151 6.85 -10.21 19.30
N VAL A 152 5.87 -10.44 18.43
CA VAL A 152 5.90 -9.98 17.04
C VAL A 152 5.96 -8.46 17.00
N ALA A 153 5.11 -7.74 17.75
CA ALA A 153 5.12 -6.28 17.81
C ALA A 153 6.49 -5.71 18.22
N CYS A 154 7.11 -6.26 19.28
CA CYS A 154 8.45 -5.86 19.73
C CYS A 154 9.54 -6.12 18.68
N SER A 155 9.35 -7.12 17.81
CA SER A 155 10.27 -7.41 16.71
C SER A 155 9.95 -6.63 15.44
N TYR A 156 8.71 -6.18 15.27
CA TYR A 156 8.19 -5.46 14.12
C TYR A 156 8.64 -4.00 14.15
N ALA A 157 8.42 -3.32 15.28
CA ALA A 157 8.74 -1.90 15.47
C ALA A 157 10.16 -1.51 14.99
N PRO A 158 11.25 -2.08 15.53
CA PRO A 158 12.60 -1.71 15.10
C PRO A 158 12.91 -2.16 13.67
N PHE A 159 12.28 -3.23 13.16
CA PHE A 159 12.56 -3.72 11.81
C PHE A 159 11.99 -2.78 10.73
N PHE A 160 10.80 -2.24 10.97
CA PHE A 160 10.14 -1.31 10.07
C PHE A 160 10.40 0.16 10.41
N GLY A 161 11.19 0.46 11.45
CA GLY A 161 11.52 1.84 11.84
C GLY A 161 10.34 2.61 12.41
N VAL A 162 9.37 1.92 13.01
CA VAL A 162 8.20 2.51 13.68
C VAL A 162 8.29 2.32 15.18
N ASP A 163 7.54 3.13 15.95
CA ASP A 163 7.38 2.89 17.38
C ASP A 163 6.44 1.70 17.66
N LEU A 164 6.34 1.31 18.93
CA LEU A 164 5.52 0.17 19.34
C LEU A 164 4.03 0.40 19.09
N ASP A 165 3.53 1.61 19.28
CA ASP A 165 2.12 1.94 19.01
C ASP A 165 1.80 1.84 17.51
N GLY A 166 2.72 2.29 16.65
CA GLY A 166 2.67 2.14 15.20
C GLY A 166 2.68 0.67 14.77
N ALA A 167 3.52 -0.16 15.40
CA ALA A 167 3.53 -1.60 15.15
C ALA A 167 2.20 -2.28 15.56
N VAL A 168 1.67 -1.97 16.75
CA VAL A 168 0.38 -2.49 17.24
C VAL A 168 -0.76 -2.06 16.31
N ALA A 169 -0.79 -0.80 15.90
CA ALA A 169 -1.79 -0.30 14.96
C ALA A 169 -1.72 -1.01 13.61
N ALA A 170 -0.50 -1.17 13.06
CA ALA A 170 -0.26 -1.83 11.78
C ALA A 170 -0.69 -3.30 11.80
N MET A 171 -0.33 -4.06 12.84
CA MET A 171 -0.68 -5.49 12.96
C MET A 171 -2.17 -5.77 13.00
N GLY A 172 -2.98 -4.84 13.52
CA GLY A 172 -4.43 -4.96 13.52
C GLY A 172 -5.10 -4.42 12.25
N ARG A 173 -4.37 -3.79 11.32
CA ARG A 173 -4.92 -3.31 10.04
C ARG A 173 -4.59 -4.34 8.96
N ALA A 174 -5.58 -4.76 8.19
CA ALA A 174 -5.31 -5.57 7.01
C ALA A 174 -4.48 -4.74 6.03
N ASN A 175 -3.20 -5.06 5.90
CA ASN A 175 -2.37 -4.44 4.88
C ASN A 175 -2.72 -5.05 3.51
N ALA A 176 -2.87 -4.22 2.48
CA ALA A 176 -3.03 -4.65 1.09
C ALA A 176 -1.76 -5.31 0.52
N GLY A 177 -0.69 -5.36 1.32
CA GLY A 177 0.64 -5.76 0.88
C GLY A 177 1.41 -4.55 0.39
N GLY A 178 2.73 -4.59 0.52
CA GLY A 178 3.58 -3.64 -0.18
C GLY A 178 3.26 -3.74 -1.66
N ALA A 179 2.71 -2.67 -2.24
CA ALA A 179 2.33 -2.67 -3.64
C ALA A 179 3.59 -2.91 -4.47
N SER A 180 3.65 -4.01 -5.19
CA SER A 180 4.72 -4.22 -6.16
C SER A 180 4.65 -3.11 -7.19
N SER A 181 5.66 -2.24 -7.21
CA SER A 181 5.86 -1.35 -8.34
C SER A 181 6.03 -2.21 -9.61
N PRO A 182 5.52 -1.81 -10.78
CA PRO A 182 5.92 -2.40 -12.06
C PRO A 182 7.45 -2.36 -12.27
N ALA A 183 8.17 -1.47 -11.56
CA ALA A 183 9.62 -1.42 -11.53
C ALA A 183 10.28 -2.44 -10.58
N SER A 184 9.50 -3.07 -9.69
CA SER A 184 9.97 -4.08 -8.76
C SER A 184 9.83 -5.47 -9.36
N SER A 185 10.85 -6.31 -9.19
CA SER A 185 10.79 -7.72 -9.58
C SER A 185 10.02 -8.59 -8.59
N GLN A 186 9.15 -7.97 -7.76
CA GLN A 186 8.31 -8.61 -6.76
C GLN A 186 6.84 -8.38 -7.13
N THR A 187 5.95 -9.26 -6.68
CA THR A 187 4.48 -9.15 -6.81
C THR A 187 3.87 -8.81 -5.46
N ASP A 188 2.65 -8.28 -5.47
CA ASP A 188 1.92 -7.89 -4.26
C ASP A 188 1.92 -9.05 -3.25
N GLN A 189 2.33 -8.75 -2.00
CA GLN A 189 2.25 -9.69 -0.89
C GLN A 189 1.23 -9.22 0.15
N PRO A 190 -0.07 -9.51 0.00
CA PRO A 190 -1.05 -9.16 1.03
C PRO A 190 -0.79 -9.96 2.31
N TRP A 191 -0.41 -9.28 3.40
CA TRP A 191 -0.13 -9.93 4.70
C TRP A 191 -1.38 -10.07 5.56
N GLY A 192 -2.40 -9.24 5.34
CA GLY A 192 -3.55 -9.15 6.25
C GLY A 192 -3.15 -8.65 7.65
N THR A 193 -3.97 -8.94 8.66
CA THR A 193 -3.60 -8.81 10.07
C THR A 193 -2.90 -10.08 10.55
N TRP A 194 -2.28 -10.04 11.73
CA TRP A 194 -1.73 -11.27 12.34
C TRP A 194 -2.80 -12.37 12.45
N THR A 195 -4.02 -12.01 12.89
CA THR A 195 -5.17 -12.92 12.98
C THR A 195 -5.58 -13.47 11.62
N SER A 196 -5.82 -12.59 10.63
CA SER A 196 -6.34 -13.04 9.33
C SER A 196 -5.30 -13.85 8.56
N HIS A 197 -4.01 -13.54 8.74
CA HIS A 197 -2.93 -14.34 8.18
C HIS A 197 -2.99 -15.78 8.71
N ALA A 198 -2.94 -15.98 10.02
CA ALA A 198 -3.02 -17.32 10.60
C ALA A 198 -4.35 -18.02 10.23
N ALA A 199 -5.47 -17.29 10.26
CA ALA A 199 -6.77 -17.84 9.90
C ALA A 199 -6.82 -18.35 8.47
N SER A 200 -6.28 -17.61 7.50
CA SER A 200 -6.32 -17.98 6.08
C SER A 200 -5.64 -19.31 5.80
N TRP A 201 -4.49 -19.57 6.43
CA TRP A 201 -3.73 -20.81 6.26
C TRP A 201 -4.30 -21.98 7.07
N LEU A 202 -5.14 -21.71 8.08
CA LEU A 202 -5.80 -22.71 8.93
C LEU A 202 -7.28 -22.88 8.60
N ALA A 203 -7.70 -22.40 7.43
CA ALA A 203 -9.06 -22.53 6.94
C ALA A 203 -9.28 -23.95 6.36
N ASP A 204 -10.49 -24.46 6.49
CA ASP A 204 -10.83 -25.83 6.09
C ASP A 204 -10.82 -26.03 4.56
N ASP A 205 -10.86 -24.93 3.80
CA ASP A 205 -10.83 -24.90 2.35
C ASP A 205 -9.41 -24.87 1.76
N VAL A 206 -8.36 -24.90 2.60
CA VAL A 206 -6.98 -25.07 2.12
C VAL A 206 -6.82 -26.50 1.57
N PRO A 207 -6.48 -26.66 0.27
CA PRO A 207 -6.57 -27.94 -0.42
C PRO A 207 -5.32 -28.83 -0.28
N PHE A 208 -4.43 -28.54 0.66
CA PHE A 208 -3.20 -29.28 0.93
C PHE A 208 -2.87 -29.25 2.43
N PRO A 209 -2.06 -30.19 2.95
CA PRO A 209 -1.76 -30.24 4.38
C PRO A 209 -1.00 -28.98 4.85
N VAL A 210 -1.42 -28.43 5.98
CA VAL A 210 -0.77 -27.30 6.66
C VAL A 210 -0.32 -27.74 8.05
N HIS A 211 1.00 -27.69 8.28
CA HIS A 211 1.63 -28.01 9.55
C HIS A 211 1.86 -26.73 10.36
N LEU A 212 1.17 -26.60 11.48
CA LEU A 212 1.31 -25.45 12.39
C LEU A 212 2.54 -25.62 13.28
N VAL A 213 3.39 -24.59 13.34
CA VAL A 213 4.56 -24.53 14.22
C VAL A 213 4.52 -23.23 15.01
N ARG A 214 4.48 -23.33 16.35
CA ARG A 214 4.70 -22.17 17.22
C ARG A 214 6.19 -21.93 17.38
N TYR A 215 6.61 -20.69 17.23
CA TYR A 215 7.99 -20.27 17.47
C TYR A 215 8.48 -20.66 18.87
N GLU A 216 7.58 -20.58 19.86
CA GLU A 216 7.89 -20.92 21.26
C GLU A 216 8.15 -22.42 21.44
N ASP A 217 7.39 -23.28 20.76
CA ASP A 217 7.56 -24.73 20.80
C ASP A 217 8.83 -25.14 20.05
N LEU A 218 9.05 -24.54 18.86
CA LEU A 218 10.27 -24.73 18.07
C LEU A 218 11.53 -24.35 18.87
N LYS A 219 11.43 -23.31 19.71
CA LYS A 219 12.51 -22.87 20.59
C LYS A 219 12.73 -23.80 21.78
N ARG A 220 11.66 -24.34 22.35
CA ARG A 220 11.71 -25.24 23.50
C ARG A 220 12.24 -26.63 23.13
N ASP A 221 11.77 -27.17 22.01
CA ASP A 221 12.14 -28.50 21.52
C ASP A 221 12.14 -28.51 19.99
N THR A 222 13.25 -28.10 19.39
CA THR A 222 13.38 -28.03 17.92
C THR A 222 13.19 -29.40 17.26
N VAL A 223 13.78 -30.46 17.83
CA VAL A 223 13.79 -31.80 17.24
C VAL A 223 12.40 -32.41 17.31
N GLY A 224 11.78 -32.44 18.50
CA GLY A 224 10.45 -32.99 18.68
C GLY A 224 9.37 -32.24 17.89
N THR A 225 9.56 -30.94 17.67
CA THR A 225 8.63 -30.11 16.88
C THR A 225 8.77 -30.38 15.37
N LEU A 226 9.99 -30.47 14.84
CA LEU A 226 10.21 -30.51 13.39
C LEU A 226 10.30 -31.90 12.79
N LEU A 227 10.80 -32.90 13.52
CA LEU A 227 11.02 -34.24 12.97
C LEU A 227 9.72 -34.89 12.40
N PRO A 228 8.56 -34.84 13.09
CA PRO A 228 7.32 -35.41 12.56
C PRO A 228 6.82 -34.66 11.31
N ILE A 229 7.01 -33.33 11.28
CA ILE A 229 6.61 -32.48 10.14
C ILE A 229 7.48 -32.81 8.93
N PHE A 230 8.79 -32.92 9.13
CA PHE A 230 9.76 -33.26 8.08
C PHE A 230 9.48 -34.63 7.48
N GLN A 231 9.18 -35.63 8.30
CA GLN A 231 8.74 -36.95 7.82
C GLN A 231 7.43 -36.85 7.02
N ALA A 232 6.44 -36.10 7.50
CA ALA A 232 5.15 -35.95 6.81
C ALA A 232 5.24 -35.28 5.44
N ILE A 233 6.16 -34.31 5.27
CA ILE A 233 6.37 -33.61 3.99
C ILE A 233 7.42 -34.28 3.09
N GLY A 234 7.99 -35.41 3.51
CA GLY A 234 9.02 -36.15 2.76
C GLY A 234 10.42 -35.51 2.78
N LEU A 235 10.74 -34.71 3.79
CA LEU A 235 12.07 -34.19 4.06
C LEU A 235 12.79 -35.11 5.07
N ASP A 236 13.25 -36.27 4.61
CA ASP A 236 13.82 -37.28 5.51
C ASP A 236 15.12 -36.82 6.16
N CYS A 237 15.13 -36.77 7.49
CA CYS A 237 16.34 -36.62 8.29
C CYS A 237 16.23 -37.43 9.59
N THR A 238 17.38 -37.84 10.12
CA THR A 238 17.45 -38.47 11.44
C THR A 238 17.40 -37.42 12.55
N GLU A 239 16.99 -37.84 13.74
CA GLU A 239 17.04 -37.00 14.95
C GLU A 239 18.43 -36.39 15.18
N ALA A 240 19.49 -37.19 15.00
CA ALA A 240 20.87 -36.71 15.15
C ALA A 240 21.26 -35.64 14.12
N GLN A 241 20.83 -35.78 12.87
CA GLN A 241 21.07 -34.78 11.82
C GLN A 241 20.31 -33.47 12.13
N LEU A 242 19.06 -33.58 12.56
CA LEU A 242 18.25 -32.43 12.92
C LEU A 242 18.79 -31.70 14.15
N ALA A 243 19.24 -32.43 15.17
CA ALA A 243 19.88 -31.86 16.34
C ALA A 243 21.18 -31.11 15.97
N ALA A 244 22.02 -31.70 15.11
CA ALA A 244 23.23 -31.04 14.62
C ALA A 244 22.91 -29.77 13.81
N ALA A 245 21.91 -29.81 12.94
CA ALA A 245 21.45 -28.66 12.16
C ALA A 245 20.87 -27.55 13.04
N ALA A 246 20.07 -27.89 14.07
CA ALA A 246 19.54 -26.95 15.04
C ALA A 246 20.65 -26.26 15.84
N GLU A 247 21.66 -27.01 16.28
CA GLU A 247 22.83 -26.48 16.97
C GLU A 247 23.67 -25.55 16.06
N GLN A 248 23.76 -25.86 14.77
CA GLN A 248 24.42 -25.00 13.79
C GLN A 248 23.63 -23.71 13.51
N ALA A 249 22.31 -23.80 13.48
CA ALA A 249 21.38 -22.69 13.26
C ALA A 249 21.01 -21.93 14.55
N ARG A 250 21.77 -22.10 15.64
CA ARG A 250 21.54 -21.42 16.92
C ARG A 250 21.53 -19.90 16.78
N PHE A 251 20.65 -19.25 17.54
CA PHE A 251 20.42 -17.80 17.43
C PHE A 251 21.68 -16.96 17.64
N ASP A 252 22.49 -17.27 18.66
CA ASP A 252 23.76 -16.59 18.94
C ASP A 252 24.79 -16.77 17.82
N ARG A 253 24.81 -17.92 17.15
CA ARG A 253 25.68 -18.15 15.98
C ARG A 253 25.21 -17.39 14.75
N LEU A 254 23.89 -17.32 14.51
CA LEU A 254 23.33 -16.50 13.43
C LEU A 254 23.60 -15.02 13.66
N GLN A 255 23.46 -14.54 14.90
CA GLN A 255 23.79 -13.17 15.29
C GLN A 255 25.29 -12.87 15.09
N ALA A 256 26.18 -13.78 15.48
CA ALA A 256 27.62 -13.64 15.22
C ALA A 256 27.93 -13.61 13.71
N SER A 257 27.29 -14.48 12.92
CA SER A 257 27.44 -14.51 11.47
C SER A 257 26.89 -13.23 10.80
N GLU A 258 25.82 -12.63 11.32
CA GLU A 258 25.33 -11.32 10.88
C GLU A 258 26.35 -10.22 11.19
N ALA A 259 26.93 -10.21 12.40
CA ALA A 259 27.90 -9.20 12.80
C ALA A 259 29.19 -9.25 11.95
N GLU A 260 29.63 -10.45 11.55
CA GLU A 260 30.84 -10.64 10.74
C GLU A 260 30.62 -10.31 9.25
N ARG A 261 29.47 -10.70 8.69
CA ARG A 261 29.27 -10.73 7.22
C ARG A 261 28.11 -9.84 6.73
N GLY A 262 27.39 -9.20 7.65
CA GLY A 262 26.11 -8.58 7.38
C GLY A 262 25.03 -9.59 7.00
N PHE A 263 23.77 -9.15 6.99
CA PHE A 263 22.65 -9.97 6.51
C PHE A 263 21.83 -9.21 5.48
N ARG A 264 21.60 -9.83 4.32
CA ARG A 264 20.91 -9.21 3.18
C ARG A 264 19.44 -8.87 3.46
N GLU A 265 18.80 -9.54 4.41
CA GLU A 265 17.41 -9.24 4.83
C GLU A 265 17.34 -8.23 5.98
N THR A 266 18.47 -7.66 6.42
CA THR A 266 18.47 -6.58 7.41
C THR A 266 17.91 -5.31 6.78
N SER A 267 16.84 -4.77 7.38
CA SER A 267 16.22 -3.52 6.95
C SER A 267 17.21 -2.36 7.09
N LYS A 268 17.16 -1.40 6.17
CA LYS A 268 17.96 -0.16 6.25
C LYS A 268 17.67 0.66 7.52
N GLN A 269 16.51 0.42 8.15
CA GLN A 269 16.08 1.11 9.35
C GLN A 269 16.58 0.49 10.66
N THR A 270 17.32 -0.63 10.59
CA THR A 270 17.88 -1.26 11.77
C THR A 270 19.32 -1.69 11.57
N ARG A 271 20.11 -1.63 12.64
CA ARG A 271 21.51 -2.07 12.63
C ARG A 271 21.66 -3.59 12.77
N THR A 272 20.66 -4.28 13.31
CA THR A 272 20.70 -5.74 13.54
C THR A 272 19.34 -6.40 13.29
N PHE A 273 19.35 -7.52 12.58
CA PHE A 273 18.17 -8.35 12.31
C PHE A 273 17.91 -9.33 13.46
N PHE A 274 18.97 -9.96 13.98
CA PHE A 274 18.88 -10.88 15.12
C PHE A 274 19.04 -10.10 16.43
N ARG A 275 17.92 -9.63 17.01
CA ARG A 275 17.92 -8.78 18.21
C ARG A 275 18.06 -9.56 19.53
N LYS A 276 16.99 -10.21 20.00
CA LYS A 276 16.94 -10.89 21.31
C LYS A 276 16.69 -12.40 21.23
N GLY A 277 16.01 -12.89 20.20
CA GLY A 277 15.71 -14.32 20.04
C GLY A 277 14.96 -14.95 21.22
N LYS A 278 14.30 -14.13 22.05
CA LYS A 278 13.55 -14.55 23.26
C LYS A 278 12.06 -14.72 22.93
N ALA A 279 11.44 -15.69 23.59
CA ALA A 279 9.99 -15.80 23.70
C ALA A 279 9.57 -15.20 25.05
N GLY A 280 8.46 -14.47 25.09
CA GLY A 280 7.95 -13.77 26.27
C GLY A 280 8.68 -12.46 26.59
N GLY A 281 9.56 -11.97 25.70
CA GLY A 281 10.31 -10.74 25.92
C GLY A 281 9.43 -9.48 25.88
N TRP A 282 8.25 -9.59 25.29
CA TRP A 282 7.24 -8.54 25.26
C TRP A 282 6.85 -8.00 26.64
N SER A 283 6.90 -8.82 27.69
CA SER A 283 6.51 -8.43 29.06
C SER A 283 7.41 -7.33 29.66
N GLU A 284 8.65 -7.20 29.16
CA GLU A 284 9.60 -6.16 29.57
C GLU A 284 9.56 -4.92 28.66
N GLU A 285 8.89 -4.99 27.50
CA GLU A 285 8.97 -3.98 26.43
C GLU A 285 7.64 -3.29 26.14
N LEU A 286 6.51 -3.97 26.32
CA LEU A 286 5.19 -3.41 26.05
C LEU A 286 4.57 -2.81 27.31
N SER A 287 3.89 -1.69 27.16
CA SER A 287 3.00 -1.17 28.20
C SER A 287 1.76 -2.06 28.36
N GLU A 288 1.08 -1.94 29.51
CA GLU A 288 -0.20 -2.62 29.74
C GLU A 288 -1.26 -2.25 28.67
N SER A 289 -1.27 -0.99 28.22
CA SER A 289 -2.19 -0.52 27.17
C SER A 289 -1.88 -1.14 25.80
N GLN A 290 -0.61 -1.34 25.46
CA GLN A 290 -0.19 -1.99 24.21
C GLN A 290 -0.53 -3.47 24.22
N VAL A 291 -0.31 -4.15 25.35
CA VAL A 291 -0.74 -5.55 25.55
C VAL A 291 -2.25 -5.66 25.39
N ALA A 292 -3.02 -4.81 26.06
CA ALA A 292 -4.48 -4.81 25.95
C ALA A 292 -4.97 -4.56 24.53
N ALA A 293 -4.33 -3.66 23.78
CA ALA A 293 -4.66 -3.39 22.39
C ALA A 293 -4.40 -4.60 21.46
N LEU A 294 -3.26 -5.27 21.60
CA LEU A 294 -2.93 -6.47 20.82
C LEU A 294 -3.86 -7.63 21.15
N GLU A 295 -4.11 -7.88 22.42
CA GLU A 295 -5.05 -8.93 22.83
C GLU A 295 -6.46 -8.61 22.32
N ALA A 296 -6.91 -7.35 22.41
CA ALA A 296 -8.21 -6.94 21.86
C ALA A 296 -8.34 -7.16 20.35
N ASP A 297 -7.27 -6.93 19.58
CA ASP A 297 -7.30 -7.13 18.12
C ASP A 297 -7.17 -8.62 17.71
N HIS A 298 -6.62 -9.47 18.57
CA HIS A 298 -6.15 -10.82 18.19
C HIS A 298 -6.60 -11.99 19.11
N ASP A 299 -7.39 -11.75 20.16
CA ASP A 299 -7.70 -12.72 21.21
C ASP A 299 -8.22 -14.07 20.71
N VAL A 300 -9.20 -14.10 19.81
CA VAL A 300 -9.80 -15.34 19.31
C VAL A 300 -8.72 -16.25 18.70
N MET A 301 -7.84 -15.70 17.87
CA MET A 301 -6.77 -16.47 17.24
C MET A 301 -5.63 -16.78 18.22
N MET A 302 -5.32 -15.87 19.15
CA MET A 302 -4.37 -16.13 20.23
C MET A 302 -4.80 -17.35 21.06
N LEU A 303 -6.05 -17.40 21.49
CA LEU A 303 -6.62 -18.53 22.24
C LEU A 303 -6.65 -19.81 21.40
N ARG A 304 -7.06 -19.74 20.12
CA ARG A 304 -7.04 -20.89 19.19
C ARG A 304 -5.64 -21.49 19.05
N LEU A 305 -4.59 -20.66 19.07
CA LEU A 305 -3.20 -21.09 18.97
C LEU A 305 -2.57 -21.42 20.34
N GLY A 306 -3.32 -21.31 21.43
CA GLY A 306 -2.87 -21.66 22.79
C GLY A 306 -1.98 -20.61 23.45
N TYR A 307 -2.15 -19.34 23.12
CA TYR A 307 -1.53 -18.22 23.84
C TYR A 307 -2.43 -17.77 25.00
N GLU A 308 -1.84 -17.58 26.18
CA GLU A 308 -2.55 -17.07 27.35
C GLU A 308 -2.69 -15.53 27.26
N LEU A 309 -3.90 -15.06 27.54
CA LEU A 309 -4.23 -13.64 27.59
C LEU A 309 -4.08 -13.14 29.02
N THR A 310 -3.50 -11.96 29.21
CA THR A 310 -3.31 -11.37 30.53
C THR A 310 -4.42 -10.38 30.90
N THR A 311 -5.21 -9.93 29.93
CA THR A 311 -6.30 -8.99 30.16
C THR A 311 -7.65 -9.67 30.44
N GLU A 312 -8.52 -8.98 31.18
CA GLU A 312 -9.89 -9.44 31.44
C GLU A 312 -10.76 -9.40 30.19
N ALA A 313 -11.63 -10.40 30.03
CA ALA A 313 -12.41 -10.59 28.80
C ALA A 313 -13.39 -9.44 28.49
N ALA A 314 -14.12 -8.92 29.49
CA ALA A 314 -15.13 -7.89 29.25
C ALA A 314 -14.52 -6.53 28.85
N PRO A 315 -13.51 -5.98 29.56
CA PRO A 315 -12.80 -4.78 29.12
C PRO A 315 -12.13 -4.95 27.76
N ARG A 316 -11.53 -6.12 27.50
CA ARG A 316 -10.89 -6.42 26.21
C ARG A 316 -11.89 -6.40 25.06
N ALA A 317 -13.07 -7.01 25.21
CA ALA A 317 -14.11 -7.00 24.17
C ALA A 317 -14.61 -5.58 23.88
N ALA A 318 -14.79 -4.75 24.92
CA ALA A 318 -15.16 -3.35 24.75
C ALA A 318 -14.07 -2.55 24.00
N LEU A 319 -12.79 -2.79 24.32
CA LEU A 319 -11.66 -2.19 23.62
C LEU A 319 -11.58 -2.65 22.16
N ALA A 320 -11.81 -3.94 21.90
CA ALA A 320 -11.82 -4.49 20.55
C ALA A 320 -12.91 -3.82 19.69
N GLU A 321 -14.12 -3.68 20.22
CA GLU A 321 -15.21 -2.99 19.50
C GLU A 321 -14.92 -1.51 19.30
N SER A 322 -14.37 -0.82 20.31
CA SER A 322 -13.94 0.58 20.17
C SER A 322 -12.88 0.75 19.07
N ARG A 323 -11.87 -0.13 19.05
CA ARG A 323 -10.79 -0.11 18.05
C ARG A 323 -11.31 -0.48 16.66
N ALA A 324 -12.18 -1.49 16.56
CA ALA A 324 -12.81 -1.86 15.30
C ALA A 324 -13.72 -0.73 14.78
N SER A 325 -14.49 -0.09 15.66
CA SER A 325 -15.30 1.09 15.33
C SER A 325 -14.45 2.24 14.83
N ARG A 326 -13.35 2.54 15.54
CA ARG A 326 -12.36 3.54 15.10
C ARG A 326 -11.74 3.17 13.75
N ARG A 327 -11.41 1.90 13.49
CA ARG A 327 -10.91 1.44 12.18
C ARG A 327 -11.98 1.55 11.08
N ARG A 328 -13.26 1.33 11.41
CA ARG A 328 -14.39 1.48 10.49
C ARG A 328 -14.68 2.95 10.18
N SER A 329 -14.53 3.84 11.15
CA SER A 329 -14.63 5.29 10.94
C SER A 329 -13.37 5.87 10.28
N GLU A 330 -12.20 5.25 10.49
CA GLU A 330 -10.92 5.60 9.83
C GLU A 330 -10.77 4.99 8.43
N ARG A 331 -11.58 3.97 8.08
CA ARG A 331 -11.83 3.60 6.67
C ARG A 331 -12.62 4.76 6.09
N PHE A 332 -12.07 5.42 5.09
CA PHE A 332 -12.74 6.53 4.42
C PHE A 332 -14.12 6.06 3.98
N ASP A 333 -15.17 6.51 4.70
CA ASP A 333 -16.53 6.35 4.21
C ASP A 333 -16.63 7.33 3.05
N TRP A 334 -16.42 6.84 1.82
CA TRP A 334 -16.54 7.66 0.63
C TRP A 334 -17.94 8.25 0.47
N MET A 335 -18.91 7.78 1.27
CA MET A 335 -20.25 8.35 1.38
C MET A 335 -20.32 9.55 2.34
N ARG A 336 -19.27 9.85 3.12
CA ARG A 336 -19.18 11.03 3.98
C ARG A 336 -18.28 12.09 3.37
N LEU A 337 -18.89 13.23 3.04
CA LEU A 337 -18.22 14.48 2.71
C LEU A 337 -18.44 15.50 3.84
N PRO A 338 -17.60 16.55 3.97
CA PRO A 338 -17.78 17.58 4.98
C PRO A 338 -19.20 18.15 4.97
N ALA A 339 -19.78 18.35 6.16
CA ALA A 339 -21.15 18.84 6.28
C ALA A 339 -21.35 20.20 5.59
N ALA A 340 -20.31 21.05 5.60
CA ALA A 340 -20.28 22.35 4.93
C ALA A 340 -20.47 22.26 3.41
N MET A 341 -20.24 21.10 2.80
CA MET A 341 -20.51 20.88 1.37
C MET A 341 -21.99 20.62 1.07
N GLU A 342 -22.81 20.28 2.06
CA GLU A 342 -24.23 19.98 1.87
C GLU A 342 -24.49 18.94 0.75
N LEU A 343 -23.64 17.91 0.65
CA LEU A 343 -23.73 16.85 -0.36
C LEU A 343 -24.12 15.52 0.27
N GLU A 344 -25.18 14.91 -0.25
CA GLU A 344 -25.56 13.53 0.08
C GLU A 344 -24.88 12.56 -0.90
N VAL A 345 -24.11 11.61 -0.39
CA VAL A 345 -23.49 10.56 -1.22
C VAL A 345 -24.12 9.21 -0.89
N ARG A 346 -24.48 8.45 -1.93
CA ARG A 346 -25.08 7.12 -1.78
C ARG A 346 -24.62 6.15 -2.86
N GLN A 347 -24.62 4.86 -2.52
CA GLN A 347 -24.50 3.78 -3.50
C GLN A 347 -25.88 3.36 -3.99
N GLY A 348 -26.04 3.13 -5.28
CA GLY A 348 -27.30 2.67 -5.84
C GLY A 348 -27.28 2.55 -7.36
N SER A 349 -28.29 1.90 -7.92
CA SER A 349 -28.43 1.78 -9.37
C SER A 349 -28.64 3.16 -10.01
N VAL A 350 -27.95 3.39 -11.12
CA VAL A 350 -28.01 4.64 -11.89
C VAL A 350 -28.50 4.31 -13.30
N PRO A 351 -29.41 5.12 -13.89
CA PRO A 351 -29.91 4.88 -15.24
C PRO A 351 -28.79 4.90 -16.30
N GLU A 352 -28.98 4.17 -17.39
CA GLU A 352 -28.00 4.14 -18.49
C GLU A 352 -27.92 5.46 -19.24
N GLN A 353 -29.04 6.20 -19.28
CA GLN A 353 -29.15 7.52 -19.89
C GLN A 353 -30.13 8.36 -19.05
N ILE A 354 -29.94 9.68 -19.06
CA ILE A 354 -30.88 10.63 -18.45
C ILE A 354 -31.71 11.35 -19.53
N PRO A 355 -32.99 11.69 -19.26
CA PRO A 355 -33.85 12.38 -20.22
C PRO A 355 -33.32 13.76 -20.62
N ASP A 356 -33.63 14.19 -21.84
CA ASP A 356 -33.31 15.52 -22.38
C ASP A 356 -31.83 15.94 -22.28
N ALA A 357 -30.94 14.94 -22.17
CA ALA A 357 -29.52 15.20 -22.03
C ALA A 357 -28.86 15.67 -23.33
N LYS A 358 -27.99 16.67 -23.17
CA LYS A 358 -26.90 16.95 -24.09
C LYS A 358 -25.77 15.96 -23.78
N ASN A 359 -25.17 15.41 -24.83
CA ASN A 359 -24.07 14.44 -24.72
C ASN A 359 -22.78 15.06 -25.27
N PRO A 360 -22.11 15.95 -24.50
CA PRO A 360 -20.90 16.62 -24.98
C PRO A 360 -19.73 15.65 -25.20
N ARG A 361 -19.78 14.47 -24.57
CA ARG A 361 -18.91 13.33 -24.83
C ARG A 361 -19.77 12.05 -24.81
N PRO A 362 -19.36 10.96 -25.49
CA PRO A 362 -20.12 9.70 -25.49
C PRO A 362 -20.37 9.08 -24.09
N TRP A 363 -19.64 9.53 -23.08
CA TRP A 363 -19.63 9.02 -21.71
C TRP A 363 -20.07 10.07 -20.68
N ILE A 364 -20.55 11.24 -21.10
CA ILE A 364 -21.10 12.29 -20.23
C ILE A 364 -22.46 12.72 -20.78
N HIS A 365 -23.49 12.63 -19.94
CA HIS A 365 -24.83 13.11 -20.24
C HIS A 365 -25.15 14.25 -19.28
N VAL A 366 -25.64 15.39 -19.79
CA VAL A 366 -25.91 16.59 -18.99
C VAL A 366 -27.27 17.16 -19.37
N ASN A 367 -28.13 17.39 -18.38
CA ASN A 367 -29.26 18.30 -18.48
C ASN A 367 -29.20 19.32 -17.32
N ASP A 368 -30.21 20.17 -17.18
CA ASP A 368 -30.22 21.25 -16.19
C ASP A 368 -30.16 20.75 -14.73
N HIS A 369 -30.61 19.51 -14.49
CA HIS A 369 -30.73 18.92 -13.15
C HIS A 369 -29.72 17.81 -12.90
N GLN A 370 -29.21 17.15 -13.92
CA GLN A 370 -28.49 15.89 -13.79
C GLN A 370 -27.21 15.86 -14.64
N VAL A 371 -26.16 15.30 -14.06
CA VAL A 371 -24.95 14.92 -14.79
C VAL A 371 -24.68 13.44 -14.55
N LEU A 372 -24.71 12.64 -15.61
CA LEU A 372 -24.34 11.24 -15.59
C LEU A 372 -22.98 11.06 -16.28
N VAL A 373 -22.05 10.39 -15.60
CA VAL A 373 -20.75 9.99 -16.13
C VAL A 373 -20.64 8.48 -16.14
N VAL A 374 -20.29 7.92 -17.30
CA VAL A 374 -20.11 6.48 -17.50
C VAL A 374 -18.62 6.17 -17.61
N PHE A 375 -18.11 5.33 -16.71
CA PHE A 375 -16.70 4.94 -16.71
C PHE A 375 -16.48 3.61 -17.42
N SER A 376 -15.26 3.40 -17.91
CA SER A 376 -14.81 2.10 -18.39
C SER A 376 -14.90 1.08 -17.25
N GLY A 377 -15.51 -0.08 -17.49
CA GLY A 377 -15.77 -1.10 -16.46
C GLY A 377 -17.18 -1.10 -15.89
N GLY A 378 -18.09 -0.27 -16.42
CA GLY A 378 -19.52 -0.31 -16.07
C GLY A 378 -19.92 0.56 -14.88
N THR A 379 -18.96 1.12 -14.14
CA THR A 379 -19.22 2.06 -13.05
C THR A 379 -19.88 3.34 -13.59
N ARG A 380 -20.94 3.81 -12.91
CA ARG A 380 -21.65 5.05 -13.26
C ARG A 380 -21.72 5.99 -12.07
N LEU A 381 -21.65 7.28 -12.34
CA LEU A 381 -21.80 8.32 -11.33
C LEU A 381 -22.86 9.32 -11.81
N LEU A 382 -23.89 9.53 -10.99
CA LEU A 382 -24.96 10.48 -11.23
C LEU A 382 -24.91 11.57 -10.17
N VAL A 383 -24.85 12.82 -10.62
CA VAL A 383 -24.99 14.01 -9.77
C VAL A 383 -26.32 14.69 -10.09
N GLN A 384 -27.06 15.07 -9.04
CA GLN A 384 -28.38 15.71 -9.20
C GLN A 384 -28.48 16.99 -8.37
N ASP A 385 -28.92 18.06 -9.04
CA ASP A 385 -29.19 19.41 -8.51
C ASP A 385 -28.03 19.99 -7.68
N GLY A 386 -26.82 19.50 -7.92
CA GLY A 386 -25.66 19.74 -7.09
C GLY A 386 -25.80 19.28 -5.63
N LYS A 387 -26.82 18.50 -5.25
CA LYS A 387 -27.10 18.11 -3.86
C LYS A 387 -26.82 16.65 -3.54
N SER A 388 -26.89 15.79 -4.54
CA SER A 388 -26.69 14.35 -4.34
C SER A 388 -25.75 13.74 -5.37
N ILE A 389 -24.98 12.75 -4.93
CA ILE A 389 -24.08 11.92 -5.74
C ILE A 389 -24.50 10.46 -5.54
N THR A 390 -24.96 9.81 -6.59
CA THR A 390 -25.28 8.38 -6.59
C THR A 390 -24.22 7.63 -7.41
N VAL A 391 -23.61 6.61 -6.81
CA VAL A 391 -22.60 5.78 -7.47
C VAL A 391 -23.14 4.37 -7.68
N ASP A 392 -23.20 3.95 -8.94
CA ASP A 392 -23.45 2.58 -9.34
C ASP A 392 -22.10 1.90 -9.56
N TRP A 393 -21.65 1.19 -8.53
CA TRP A 393 -20.35 0.55 -8.50
C TRP A 393 -20.47 -0.85 -7.91
N THR A 394 -19.78 -1.79 -8.53
CA THR A 394 -19.60 -3.16 -8.03
C THR A 394 -18.10 -3.38 -7.85
N PRO A 395 -17.65 -3.83 -6.66
CA PRO A 395 -16.25 -4.19 -6.46
C PRO A 395 -15.80 -5.24 -7.47
N ASP A 396 -14.60 -5.08 -7.99
CA ASP A 396 -13.97 -6.10 -8.81
C ASP A 396 -13.67 -7.33 -7.93
N PRO A 397 -14.11 -8.55 -8.29
CA PRO A 397 -13.83 -9.77 -7.52
C PRO A 397 -12.34 -10.02 -7.31
N ASP A 398 -11.49 -9.60 -8.25
CA ASP A 398 -10.04 -9.73 -8.16
C ASP A 398 -9.41 -8.60 -7.32
N ARG A 399 -10.18 -7.55 -7.00
CA ARG A 399 -9.76 -6.38 -6.20
C ARG A 399 -10.86 -5.92 -5.24
N PRO A 400 -11.23 -6.77 -4.26
CA PRO A 400 -12.32 -6.47 -3.32
C PRO A 400 -12.02 -5.30 -2.37
N MET A 401 -10.78 -4.78 -2.41
CA MET A 401 -10.31 -3.65 -1.60
C MET A 401 -10.35 -2.31 -2.36
N ASP A 402 -10.59 -2.30 -3.68
CA ASP A 402 -10.81 -1.05 -4.42
C ASP A 402 -12.11 -0.38 -3.95
N ASP A 403 -12.15 0.95 -3.96
CA ASP A 403 -13.35 1.74 -3.65
C ASP A 403 -13.54 2.88 -4.68
N PRO A 404 -14.76 3.44 -4.79
CA PRO A 404 -15.04 4.54 -5.72
C PRO A 404 -14.70 5.93 -5.13
N SER A 405 -13.90 6.05 -4.07
CA SER A 405 -13.62 7.33 -3.41
C SER A 405 -13.09 8.41 -4.35
N TRP A 406 -12.17 8.04 -5.25
CA TRP A 406 -11.61 8.97 -6.25
C TRP A 406 -12.65 9.45 -7.27
N LEU A 407 -13.70 8.66 -7.53
CA LEU A 407 -14.83 9.05 -8.37
C LEU A 407 -15.70 10.04 -7.63
N VAL A 408 -16.03 9.78 -6.38
CA VAL A 408 -16.86 10.70 -5.58
C VAL A 408 -16.14 12.02 -5.33
N GLN A 409 -14.96 11.97 -4.73
CA GLN A 409 -14.16 13.16 -4.41
C GLN A 409 -13.76 13.91 -5.67
N GLY A 410 -13.41 13.18 -6.74
CA GLY A 410 -12.86 13.75 -7.99
C GLY A 410 -13.87 14.17 -9.04
N TRP A 411 -14.90 13.37 -9.28
CA TRP A 411 -15.96 13.64 -10.25
C TRP A 411 -17.20 14.18 -9.56
N GLY A 412 -17.74 13.45 -8.59
CA GLY A 412 -18.99 13.80 -7.91
C GLY A 412 -18.98 15.21 -7.34
N VAL A 413 -17.99 15.53 -6.49
CA VAL A 413 -17.88 16.84 -5.86
C VAL A 413 -17.72 17.96 -6.90
N THR A 414 -16.81 17.80 -7.89
CA THR A 414 -16.61 18.81 -8.94
C THR A 414 -17.89 19.09 -9.72
N LEU A 415 -18.59 18.04 -10.16
CA LEU A 415 -19.82 18.19 -10.93
C LEU A 415 -20.94 18.84 -10.10
N ALA A 416 -21.04 18.46 -8.83
CA ALA A 416 -22.06 19.00 -7.94
C ALA A 416 -21.87 20.49 -7.68
N MET A 417 -20.63 20.92 -7.45
CA MET A 417 -20.29 22.33 -7.28
C MET A 417 -20.53 23.14 -8.56
N LEU A 418 -20.17 22.58 -9.73
CA LEU A 418 -20.47 23.24 -11.01
C LEU A 418 -21.98 23.40 -11.24
N GLN A 419 -22.82 22.43 -10.84
CA GLN A 419 -24.28 22.59 -10.89
C GLN A 419 -24.81 23.69 -9.96
N ARG A 420 -24.12 23.97 -8.85
CA ARG A 420 -24.45 25.08 -7.93
C ARG A 420 -24.00 26.45 -8.44
N GLY A 421 -23.24 26.50 -9.53
CA GLY A 421 -22.68 27.74 -10.05
C GLY A 421 -21.35 28.14 -9.40
N ASP A 422 -20.71 27.23 -8.67
CA ASP A 422 -19.38 27.42 -8.08
C ASP A 422 -18.28 27.05 -9.09
N LEU A 423 -17.04 27.48 -8.80
CA LEU A 423 -15.88 27.22 -9.66
C LEU A 423 -15.02 26.09 -9.07
N SER A 424 -14.36 25.32 -9.94
CA SER A 424 -13.35 24.34 -9.54
C SER A 424 -12.04 24.55 -10.29
N LEU A 425 -10.94 24.66 -9.55
CA LEU A 425 -9.60 24.78 -10.10
C LEU A 425 -8.83 23.46 -9.94
N HIS A 426 -8.07 23.07 -10.95
CA HIS A 426 -7.13 21.96 -10.88
C HIS A 426 -5.86 22.38 -10.15
N ALA A 427 -6.01 22.62 -8.86
CA ALA A 427 -4.97 23.06 -7.94
C ALA A 427 -4.98 22.22 -6.66
N ALA A 428 -3.83 22.13 -6.02
CA ALA A 428 -3.72 21.74 -4.61
C ALA A 428 -3.74 23.03 -3.76
N THR A 429 -4.26 22.98 -2.55
CA THR A 429 -4.28 24.14 -1.64
C THR A 429 -3.50 23.81 -0.38
N VAL A 430 -2.56 24.68 -0.02
CA VAL A 430 -1.71 24.56 1.17
C VAL A 430 -1.88 25.82 2.01
N GLN A 431 -2.05 25.65 3.32
CA GLN A 431 -1.97 26.71 4.30
C GLN A 431 -0.54 26.81 4.84
N MET A 432 0.04 28.00 4.71
CA MET A 432 1.40 28.35 5.12
C MET A 432 1.33 29.51 6.11
N GLY A 433 1.43 29.21 7.40
CA GLY A 433 1.10 30.18 8.45
C GLY A 433 -0.35 30.65 8.34
N ASP A 434 -0.55 31.96 8.19
CA ASP A 434 -1.88 32.57 8.03
C ASP A 434 -2.32 32.67 6.57
N GLU A 435 -1.45 32.37 5.60
CA GLU A 435 -1.76 32.41 4.17
C GLU A 435 -2.27 31.06 3.65
N VAL A 436 -3.22 31.10 2.72
CA VAL A 436 -3.73 29.94 1.99
C VAL A 436 -3.43 30.10 0.51
N VAL A 437 -2.63 29.19 -0.01
CA VAL A 437 -2.10 29.26 -1.38
C VAL A 437 -2.59 28.10 -2.22
N ALA A 438 -3.21 28.42 -3.35
CA ALA A 438 -3.62 27.46 -4.36
C ALA A 438 -2.53 27.27 -5.41
N ILE A 439 -2.01 26.05 -5.54
CA ILE A 439 -0.94 25.66 -6.45
C ILE A 439 -1.54 24.97 -7.68
N ALA A 440 -1.64 25.72 -8.78
CA ALA A 440 -2.15 25.27 -10.06
C ALA A 440 -1.02 24.95 -11.06
N GLY A 441 -1.37 24.43 -12.22
CA GLY A 441 -0.42 24.03 -13.26
C GLY A 441 -0.95 22.89 -14.12
N HIS A 442 -0.34 22.68 -15.29
CA HIS A 442 -0.73 21.59 -16.20
C HIS A 442 -0.50 20.19 -15.57
N ARG A 443 -1.06 19.15 -16.20
CA ARG A 443 -0.73 17.77 -15.83
C ARG A 443 0.78 17.55 -15.97
N GLY A 444 1.40 16.98 -14.94
CA GLY A 444 2.85 16.77 -14.89
C GLY A 444 3.66 18.01 -14.45
N ALA A 445 3.03 19.15 -14.16
CA ALA A 445 3.76 20.36 -13.79
C ALA A 445 4.42 20.33 -12.39
N GLY A 446 4.08 19.33 -11.56
CA GLY A 446 4.63 19.17 -10.22
C GLY A 446 3.70 19.56 -9.06
N LYS A 447 2.42 19.93 -9.30
CA LYS A 447 1.48 20.40 -8.26
C LYS A 447 1.45 19.55 -6.98
N SER A 448 1.15 18.25 -7.13
CA SER A 448 1.07 17.33 -6.00
C SER A 448 2.44 17.14 -5.34
N THR A 449 3.53 17.10 -6.12
CA THR A 449 4.91 17.08 -5.60
C THR A 449 5.21 18.30 -4.74
N THR A 450 4.93 19.51 -5.25
CA THR A 450 5.16 20.78 -4.54
C THR A 450 4.32 20.86 -3.27
N SER A 451 3.01 20.59 -3.35
CA SER A 451 2.13 20.65 -2.17
C SER A 451 2.53 19.66 -1.08
N MET A 452 3.02 18.47 -1.44
CA MET A 452 3.50 17.49 -0.47
C MET A 452 4.85 17.86 0.11
N ALA A 453 5.71 18.52 -0.65
CA ALA A 453 6.98 19.01 -0.16
C ALA A 453 6.81 20.16 0.84
N LEU A 454 5.88 21.08 0.56
CA LEU A 454 5.47 22.10 1.53
C LEU A 454 4.93 21.47 2.81
N ARG A 455 4.12 20.42 2.68
CA ARG A 455 3.65 19.67 3.85
C ARG A 455 4.80 19.04 4.64
N LYS A 456 5.80 18.47 3.96
CA LYS A 456 7.01 17.94 4.62
C LYS A 456 7.81 19.03 5.35
N ARG A 457 7.77 20.27 4.87
CA ARG A 457 8.35 21.46 5.54
C ARG A 457 7.51 21.98 6.72
N GLY A 458 6.38 21.33 7.04
CA GLY A 458 5.55 21.66 8.21
C GLY A 458 4.29 22.45 7.89
N HIS A 459 4.01 22.75 6.61
CA HIS A 459 2.79 23.42 6.20
C HIS A 459 1.59 22.48 6.17
N ARG A 460 0.37 23.03 6.23
CA ARG A 460 -0.85 22.22 6.27
C ARG A 460 -1.44 22.09 4.87
N LEU A 461 -1.55 20.86 4.37
CA LEU A 461 -2.29 20.60 3.14
C LEU A 461 -3.80 20.68 3.42
N LEU A 462 -4.52 21.58 2.76
CA LEU A 462 -5.97 21.70 2.86
C LEU A 462 -6.68 20.83 1.82
N VAL A 463 -6.21 20.87 0.57
CA VAL A 463 -6.82 20.15 -0.55
C VAL A 463 -5.72 19.64 -1.48
N ASP A 464 -5.83 18.42 -1.98
CA ASP A 464 -5.04 17.98 -3.15
C ASP A 464 -5.90 17.98 -4.41
N ASP A 465 -5.29 18.36 -5.53
CA ASP A 465 -5.77 18.14 -6.90
C ASP A 465 -7.00 18.94 -7.37
N VAL A 466 -7.95 19.30 -6.48
CA VAL A 466 -9.19 20.04 -6.80
C VAL A 466 -9.61 21.04 -5.72
N THR A 467 -9.09 22.26 -5.83
CA THR A 467 -9.57 23.42 -5.08
C THR A 467 -10.96 23.83 -5.56
N LEU A 468 -11.94 23.79 -4.65
CA LEU A 468 -13.29 24.33 -4.87
C LEU A 468 -13.27 25.81 -4.54
N ILE A 469 -13.94 26.62 -5.35
CA ILE A 469 -13.94 28.07 -5.21
C ILE A 469 -15.39 28.54 -5.16
N ARG A 470 -15.80 28.95 -3.96
CA ARG A 470 -17.05 29.65 -3.70
C ARG A 470 -16.73 31.12 -3.48
N PHE A 471 -17.58 32.00 -4.03
CA PHE A 471 -17.42 33.44 -3.82
C PHE A 471 -18.38 33.96 -2.76
N GLU A 472 -17.85 34.69 -1.78
CA GLU A 472 -18.63 35.46 -0.81
C GLU A 472 -18.22 36.93 -0.96
N GLY A 473 -19.10 37.77 -1.52
CA GLY A 473 -18.69 39.09 -1.99
C GLY A 473 -17.56 39.01 -3.01
N ASP A 474 -16.52 39.82 -2.88
CA ASP A 474 -15.37 39.80 -3.80
C ASP A 474 -14.28 38.80 -3.40
N GLN A 475 -14.51 38.00 -2.36
CA GLN A 475 -13.54 37.05 -1.82
C GLN A 475 -13.77 35.63 -2.36
N ALA A 476 -12.66 34.94 -2.63
CA ALA A 476 -12.64 33.55 -3.07
C ALA A 476 -12.32 32.61 -1.90
N TRP A 477 -13.23 31.69 -1.60
CA TRP A 477 -13.13 30.75 -0.47
C TRP A 477 -13.05 29.31 -0.97
N THR A 478 -12.30 28.47 -0.27
CA THR A 478 -12.21 27.02 -0.50
C THR A 478 -12.60 26.26 0.76
N THR A 479 -13.42 25.22 0.59
CA THR A 479 -13.74 24.27 1.67
C THR A 479 -12.80 23.06 1.55
N PRO A 480 -11.95 22.79 2.54
CA PRO A 480 -11.09 21.63 2.54
C PRO A 480 -11.91 20.34 2.62
N TYR A 481 -11.38 19.28 2.04
CA TYR A 481 -11.92 17.93 2.19
C TYR A 481 -10.83 16.92 1.96
N ALA A 482 -10.89 15.83 2.71
CA ALA A 482 -9.94 14.76 2.57
C ALA A 482 -10.10 14.08 1.20
N ARG A 483 -8.99 14.04 0.47
CA ARG A 483 -8.83 13.31 -0.78
C ARG A 483 -7.53 12.52 -0.72
N ASN A 484 -7.53 11.35 -1.35
CA ASN A 484 -6.29 10.61 -1.60
C ASN A 484 -5.33 11.47 -2.46
N VAL A 485 -4.14 11.77 -1.92
CA VAL A 485 -3.12 12.57 -2.63
C VAL A 485 -2.40 11.69 -3.62
N HIS A 486 -2.21 12.11 -4.87
CA HIS A 486 -1.66 11.26 -5.93
C HIS A 486 -0.23 11.67 -6.38
N LEU A 487 0.81 10.96 -5.93
CA LEU A 487 2.23 11.28 -6.23
C LEU A 487 2.89 10.37 -7.28
N LEU A 488 3.76 10.93 -8.13
CA LEU A 488 4.67 10.15 -8.99
C LEU A 488 5.79 9.48 -8.16
N PRO A 489 6.41 8.38 -8.64
CA PRO A 489 7.41 7.63 -7.87
C PRO A 489 8.68 8.42 -7.49
N ASP A 490 9.20 9.22 -8.42
CA ASP A 490 10.33 10.13 -8.22
C ASP A 490 10.03 11.23 -7.18
N ALA A 491 8.82 11.80 -7.26
CA ALA A 491 8.32 12.77 -6.30
C ALA A 491 8.17 12.17 -4.89
N ALA A 492 7.60 10.97 -4.76
CA ALA A 492 7.45 10.29 -3.47
C ALA A 492 8.81 9.94 -2.85
N ALA A 493 9.77 9.46 -3.65
CA ALA A 493 11.12 9.15 -3.20
C ALA A 493 11.87 10.38 -2.66
N ALA A 494 11.80 11.52 -3.36
CA ALA A 494 12.42 12.76 -2.90
C ALA A 494 11.75 13.33 -1.63
N LEU A 495 10.45 13.08 -1.47
CA LEU A 495 9.71 13.44 -0.26
C LEU A 495 10.01 12.51 0.92
N GLY A 496 10.78 11.44 0.74
CA GLY A 496 11.01 10.45 1.80
C GLY A 496 9.72 9.75 2.22
N VAL A 497 8.70 9.77 1.35
CA VAL A 497 7.46 9.02 1.53
C VAL A 497 7.77 7.58 1.14
N ASP A 498 7.58 6.65 2.09
CA ASP A 498 7.77 5.23 1.85
C ASP A 498 6.74 4.74 0.81
N PHE A 499 7.18 4.66 -0.44
CA PHE A 499 6.38 4.30 -1.60
C PHE A 499 5.74 2.91 -1.43
N ASP A 500 6.37 2.04 -0.66
CA ASP A 500 5.95 0.66 -0.43
C ASP A 500 4.86 0.55 0.66
N ALA A 501 4.54 1.63 1.37
CA ALA A 501 3.61 1.64 2.50
C ALA A 501 2.21 2.19 2.17
N LEU A 502 1.95 2.59 0.92
CA LEU A 502 0.76 3.34 0.53
C LEU A 502 -0.07 2.60 -0.55
N PRO A 503 -1.41 2.60 -0.47
CA PRO A 503 -2.24 1.92 -1.45
C PRO A 503 -2.16 2.62 -2.83
N MET A 504 -1.83 1.85 -3.87
CA MET A 504 -1.96 2.29 -5.26
C MET A 504 -3.43 2.22 -5.69
N LEU A 505 -3.92 3.26 -6.39
CA LEU A 505 -5.26 3.26 -6.97
C LEU A 505 -5.28 2.62 -8.37
N ALA A 506 -6.34 1.88 -8.67
CA ALA A 506 -6.50 1.12 -9.90
C ALA A 506 -6.43 1.97 -11.20
N GLY A 507 -5.89 1.35 -12.27
CA GLY A 507 -5.94 1.89 -13.64
C GLY A 507 -4.59 2.17 -14.31
N GLY A 508 -3.48 1.57 -13.85
CA GLY A 508 -2.18 1.72 -14.52
C GLY A 508 -1.56 3.12 -14.41
N ARG A 509 -2.08 3.97 -13.53
CA ARG A 509 -1.48 5.27 -13.23
C ARG A 509 -0.57 5.12 -12.02
N THR A 510 0.72 5.32 -12.23
CA THR A 510 1.81 5.42 -11.24
C THR A 510 1.58 6.59 -10.28
N LYS A 511 0.50 6.53 -9.49
CA LYS A 511 0.15 7.56 -8.52
C LYS A 511 -0.28 6.96 -7.19
N VAL A 512 0.54 7.16 -6.19
CA VAL A 512 0.37 6.63 -4.83
C VAL A 512 -0.52 7.55 -4.01
N ALA A 513 -1.47 6.98 -3.25
CA ALA A 513 -2.39 7.69 -2.36
C ALA A 513 -1.76 7.96 -0.98
N PHE A 514 -1.59 9.22 -0.57
CA PHE A 514 -1.17 9.59 0.79
C PHE A 514 -2.37 10.07 1.64
N ARG A 515 -2.38 9.71 2.94
CA ARG A 515 -3.40 10.13 3.93
C ARG A 515 -2.94 11.41 4.65
N ALA A 516 -3.39 12.58 4.17
CA ALA A 516 -3.25 13.82 4.92
C ALA A 516 -3.94 13.70 6.29
N GLU A 517 -3.42 14.41 7.30
CA GLU A 517 -4.18 14.68 8.53
C GLU A 517 -5.53 15.28 8.13
N GLU A 518 -6.61 14.97 8.87
CA GLU A 518 -7.94 15.49 8.54
C GLU A 518 -7.86 17.02 8.40
N PRO A 519 -8.08 17.57 7.20
CA PRO A 519 -8.06 19.01 7.02
C PRO A 519 -9.24 19.59 7.81
N ASP A 520 -9.09 20.82 8.28
CA ASP A 520 -10.21 21.52 8.91
C ASP A 520 -11.34 21.60 7.91
N GLU A 521 -12.55 21.21 8.30
CA GLU A 521 -13.71 21.22 7.40
C GLU A 521 -14.26 22.65 7.20
N GLN A 522 -13.68 23.64 7.89
CA GLN A 522 -14.05 25.05 7.77
C GLN A 522 -13.58 25.67 6.44
N PRO A 523 -14.39 26.53 5.81
CA PRO A 523 -13.96 27.30 4.65
C PRO A 523 -12.78 28.23 4.98
N HIS A 524 -11.81 28.32 4.07
CA HIS A 524 -10.67 29.23 4.15
C HIS A 524 -10.67 30.21 2.97
N LEU A 525 -10.28 31.45 3.23
CA LEU A 525 -10.01 32.44 2.18
C LEU A 525 -8.80 31.98 1.36
N ILE A 526 -8.81 32.19 0.03
CA ILE A 526 -7.63 31.94 -0.82
C ILE A 526 -6.87 33.25 -0.96
N ASP A 527 -5.65 33.31 -0.42
CA ASP A 527 -4.83 34.53 -0.43
C ASP A 527 -4.08 34.73 -1.75
N ARG A 528 -3.68 33.65 -2.42
CA ARG A 528 -3.05 33.73 -3.75
C ARG A 528 -3.08 32.40 -4.51
N VAL A 529 -2.93 32.50 -5.82
CA VAL A 529 -2.76 31.35 -6.73
C VAL A 529 -1.36 31.37 -7.32
N VAL A 530 -0.61 30.29 -7.17
CA VAL A 530 0.69 30.07 -7.83
C VAL A 530 0.51 29.05 -8.95
N VAL A 531 0.88 29.43 -10.17
CA VAL A 531 0.78 28.58 -11.35
C VAL A 531 2.16 28.06 -11.74
N LEU A 532 2.35 26.75 -11.64
CA LEU A 532 3.56 26.06 -12.07
C LEU A 532 3.61 25.95 -13.59
N ALA A 533 4.63 26.55 -14.20
CA ALA A 533 4.87 26.60 -15.64
C ALA A 533 6.28 26.10 -15.99
N PRO A 534 6.53 24.78 -15.91
CA PRO A 534 7.81 24.22 -16.34
C PRO A 534 8.01 24.39 -17.84
N GLY A 535 9.22 24.71 -18.26
CA GLY A 535 9.56 24.92 -19.67
C GLY A 535 10.95 24.41 -20.02
N PRO A 536 11.17 23.90 -21.24
CA PRO A 536 12.49 23.45 -21.69
C PRO A 536 13.47 24.62 -21.95
N ALA A 537 12.95 25.85 -22.12
CA ALA A 537 13.74 27.06 -22.35
C ALA A 537 13.91 27.92 -21.08
N VAL A 538 13.61 27.34 -19.91
CA VAL A 538 13.75 28.03 -18.61
C VAL A 538 15.00 27.47 -17.96
N GLU A 539 15.98 28.34 -17.70
CA GLU A 539 17.26 27.97 -17.08
C GLU A 539 17.23 28.13 -15.55
N GLU A 540 16.45 29.08 -15.04
CA GLU A 540 16.38 29.40 -13.61
C GLU A 540 14.94 29.35 -13.07
N VAL A 541 14.80 29.02 -11.78
CA VAL A 541 13.51 29.07 -11.11
C VAL A 541 13.16 30.51 -10.78
N THR A 542 12.01 30.97 -11.28
CA THR A 542 11.55 32.36 -11.07
C THR A 542 10.08 32.39 -10.70
N LEU A 543 9.70 33.35 -9.83
CA LEU A 543 8.32 33.62 -9.46
C LEU A 543 7.96 35.05 -9.85
N THR A 544 6.90 35.22 -10.64
CA THR A 544 6.50 36.55 -11.15
C THR A 544 5.00 36.77 -10.99
N ASP A 545 4.59 38.00 -10.66
CA ASP A 545 3.17 38.36 -10.57
C ASP A 545 2.55 38.57 -11.96
N ALA A 546 1.45 37.88 -12.24
CA ALA A 546 0.64 38.13 -13.43
C ALA A 546 -0.18 39.41 -13.26
N ARG A 547 -0.20 40.26 -14.29
CA ARG A 547 -0.87 41.57 -14.25
C ARG A 547 -2.03 41.67 -15.24
N GLY A 548 -3.10 42.37 -14.85
CA GLY A 548 -4.28 42.62 -15.70
C GLY A 548 -4.84 41.35 -16.34
N GLY A 549 -5.10 41.40 -17.65
CA GLY A 549 -5.64 40.26 -18.40
C GLY A 549 -4.76 39.00 -18.41
N GLN A 550 -3.47 39.12 -18.09
CA GLN A 550 -2.58 37.96 -17.96
C GLN A 550 -3.04 37.02 -16.84
N LYS A 551 -3.61 37.55 -15.75
CA LYS A 551 -4.15 36.71 -14.66
C LYS A 551 -5.21 35.75 -15.18
N LEU A 552 -6.17 36.29 -15.93
CA LEU A 552 -7.25 35.50 -16.52
C LEU A 552 -6.72 34.47 -17.51
N ALA A 553 -5.82 34.88 -18.42
CA ALA A 553 -5.19 33.97 -19.38
C ALA A 553 -4.45 32.81 -18.72
N THR A 554 -3.72 33.10 -17.63
CA THR A 554 -3.01 32.10 -16.82
C THR A 554 -3.97 31.12 -16.15
N LEU A 555 -5.09 31.59 -15.60
CA LEU A 555 -6.03 30.74 -14.87
C LEU A 555 -6.92 29.87 -15.80
N LEU A 556 -7.29 30.35 -16.98
CA LEU A 556 -8.22 29.67 -17.90
C LEU A 556 -7.77 28.25 -18.30
N GLY A 557 -6.46 27.97 -18.32
CA GLY A 557 -5.89 26.66 -18.63
C GLY A 557 -5.83 25.68 -17.45
N HIS A 558 -6.35 26.05 -16.28
CA HIS A 558 -6.19 25.28 -15.05
C HIS A 558 -7.51 24.87 -14.40
N THR A 559 -8.61 24.90 -15.14
CA THR A 559 -9.86 24.32 -14.66
C THR A 559 -9.84 22.81 -14.84
N ARG A 560 -10.39 22.09 -13.87
CA ARG A 560 -10.27 20.64 -13.86
C ARG A 560 -11.08 20.03 -14.98
N ARG A 561 -10.39 19.19 -15.77
CA ARG A 561 -10.93 18.44 -16.91
C ARG A 561 -11.45 19.39 -17.98
N ASP A 562 -10.49 19.79 -18.82
CA ASP A 562 -10.63 20.70 -19.94
C ASP A 562 -12.01 20.57 -20.63
N GLY A 563 -12.78 21.65 -20.55
CA GLY A 563 -14.08 21.77 -21.20
C GLY A 563 -15.29 21.39 -20.35
N ILE A 564 -15.16 20.70 -19.21
CA ILE A 564 -16.34 20.28 -18.42
C ILE A 564 -17.05 21.46 -17.73
N ALA A 565 -16.30 22.37 -17.11
CA ALA A 565 -16.89 23.52 -16.43
C ALA A 565 -17.73 24.41 -17.39
N PRO A 566 -17.23 24.81 -18.58
CA PRO A 566 -18.05 25.52 -19.57
C PRO A 566 -19.26 24.76 -20.08
N LEU A 567 -19.22 23.41 -20.07
CA LEU A 567 -20.35 22.58 -20.51
C LEU A 567 -21.50 22.57 -19.50
N ILE A 568 -21.19 22.61 -18.21
CA ILE A 568 -22.18 22.58 -17.12
C ILE A 568 -22.66 23.99 -16.79
N LEU A 569 -21.74 24.94 -16.61
CA LEU A 569 -22.06 26.33 -16.24
C LEU A 569 -22.56 27.15 -17.44
N GLY A 570 -22.21 26.75 -18.66
CA GLY A 570 -22.27 27.61 -19.83
C GLY A 570 -21.05 28.53 -19.94
N GLN A 571 -20.69 28.90 -21.18
CA GLN A 571 -19.50 29.69 -21.48
C GLN A 571 -19.47 31.05 -20.77
N ALA A 572 -20.62 31.77 -20.75
CA ALA A 572 -20.71 33.10 -20.16
C ALA A 572 -20.47 33.07 -18.64
N ARG A 573 -21.14 32.16 -17.93
CA ARG A 573 -20.99 32.01 -16.48
C ARG A 573 -19.60 31.52 -16.09
N TYR A 574 -19.05 30.56 -16.84
CA TYR A 574 -17.68 30.10 -16.64
C TYR A 574 -16.67 31.26 -16.76
N PHE A 575 -16.78 32.06 -17.83
CA PHE A 575 -15.90 33.20 -18.05
C PHE A 575 -16.05 34.28 -16.96
N GLU A 576 -17.28 34.55 -16.50
CA GLU A 576 -17.58 35.44 -15.38
C GLU A 576 -16.85 34.99 -14.10
N LEU A 577 -16.99 33.71 -13.71
CA LEU A 577 -16.36 33.17 -12.50
C LEU A 577 -14.83 33.21 -12.58
N MET A 578 -14.25 32.91 -13.74
CA MET A 578 -12.80 32.99 -13.96
C MET A 578 -12.29 34.42 -13.88
N THR A 579 -13.05 35.37 -14.41
CA THR A 579 -12.74 36.81 -14.31
C THR A 579 -12.81 37.26 -12.86
N ARG A 580 -13.86 36.84 -12.13
CA ARG A 580 -14.01 37.13 -10.70
C ARG A 580 -12.85 36.57 -9.89
N LEU A 581 -12.43 35.33 -10.13
CA LEU A 581 -11.25 34.75 -9.49
C LEU A 581 -10.00 35.60 -9.77
N SER A 582 -9.77 35.96 -11.03
CA SER A 582 -8.60 36.74 -11.43
C SER A 582 -8.51 38.12 -10.76
N ASN A 583 -9.65 38.69 -10.36
CA ASN A 583 -9.73 39.95 -9.64
C ASN A 583 -9.64 39.76 -8.11
N ALA A 584 -10.19 38.66 -7.59
CA ALA A 584 -10.24 38.36 -6.17
C ALA A 584 -8.87 38.01 -5.57
N VAL A 585 -8.01 37.34 -6.35
CA VAL A 585 -6.72 36.83 -5.85
C VAL A 585 -5.52 37.30 -6.68
N PRO A 586 -4.38 37.60 -6.05
CA PRO A 586 -3.08 37.61 -6.72
C PRO A 586 -2.82 36.28 -7.45
N VAL A 587 -2.28 36.37 -8.67
CA VAL A 587 -1.91 35.22 -9.47
C VAL A 587 -0.43 35.34 -9.81
N GLN A 588 0.35 34.35 -9.44
CA GLN A 588 1.78 34.29 -9.68
C GLN A 588 2.09 33.15 -10.64
N VAL A 589 3.11 33.32 -11.48
CA VAL A 589 3.61 32.29 -12.39
C VAL A 589 4.99 31.90 -11.92
N LEU A 590 5.14 30.64 -11.53
CA LEU A 590 6.41 30.03 -11.19
C LEU A 590 6.94 29.28 -12.41
N ARG A 591 8.06 29.75 -12.96
CA ARG A 591 8.75 29.09 -14.07
C ARG A 591 9.92 28.28 -13.51
N ARG A 592 10.15 27.11 -14.07
CA ARG A 592 11.30 26.25 -13.72
C ARG A 592 11.75 25.41 -14.92
N PRO A 593 13.01 24.95 -14.94
CA PRO A 593 13.46 23.95 -15.90
C PRO A 593 12.59 22.68 -15.84
N ARG A 594 12.26 22.11 -17.00
CA ARG A 594 11.40 20.90 -17.07
C ARG A 594 12.14 19.62 -16.70
N GLU A 595 13.41 19.50 -17.09
CA GLU A 595 14.19 18.26 -16.99
C GLU A 595 15.06 18.20 -15.73
N GLU A 596 15.18 19.30 -14.99
CA GLU A 596 16.02 19.37 -13.79
C GLU A 596 15.21 19.29 -12.49
N TRP A 597 15.84 18.75 -11.46
CA TRP A 597 15.27 18.65 -10.13
C TRP A 597 15.47 19.96 -9.35
N THR A 598 14.43 20.80 -9.34
CA THR A 598 14.46 22.14 -8.74
C THR A 598 13.49 22.30 -7.56
N LEU A 599 13.15 21.20 -6.88
CA LEU A 599 12.06 21.21 -5.90
C LEU A 599 12.33 22.18 -4.73
N ASP A 600 13.55 22.21 -4.17
CA ASP A 600 13.84 23.07 -3.01
C ASP A 600 13.73 24.56 -3.34
N GLU A 601 14.29 25.01 -4.46
CA GLU A 601 14.18 26.39 -4.94
C GLU A 601 12.72 26.81 -5.20
N VAL A 602 11.91 25.89 -5.77
CA VAL A 602 10.48 26.11 -5.99
C VAL A 602 9.76 26.36 -4.65
N LEU A 603 10.11 25.60 -3.61
CA LEU A 603 9.49 25.73 -2.30
C LEU A 603 9.93 27.02 -1.61
N ASP A 604 11.22 27.34 -1.65
CA ASP A 604 11.78 28.55 -1.07
C ASP A 604 11.09 29.80 -1.65
N LEU A 605 10.89 29.85 -2.97
CA LEU A 605 10.18 30.97 -3.61
C LEU A 605 8.69 31.03 -3.27
N ILE A 606 8.01 29.88 -3.16
CA ILE A 606 6.59 29.86 -2.75
C ILE A 606 6.45 30.34 -1.31
N GLU A 607 7.31 29.89 -0.40
CA GLU A 607 7.33 30.28 1.01
C GLU A 607 7.71 31.75 1.21
N ALA A 608 8.66 32.27 0.44
CA ALA A 608 9.08 33.68 0.52
C ALA A 608 8.01 34.68 0.04
N GLY A 609 7.09 34.24 -0.82
CA GLY A 609 6.03 35.10 -1.34
C GLY A 609 6.52 36.20 -2.29
N SER A 610 5.70 37.24 -2.51
CA SER A 610 6.01 38.35 -3.44
C SER A 610 7.07 39.34 -2.94
N GLY A 611 7.74 39.09 -1.80
CA GLY A 611 8.59 40.08 -1.11
C GLY A 611 10.10 40.02 -1.41
N ALA A 612 10.62 39.00 -2.09
CA ALA A 612 12.08 38.74 -2.13
C ALA A 612 12.80 39.19 -3.42
N GLY A 613 12.14 39.89 -4.35
CA GLY A 613 12.72 40.31 -5.63
C GLY A 613 13.31 41.73 -5.68
N GLU A 614 13.15 42.53 -4.63
CA GLU A 614 13.70 43.90 -4.55
C GLU A 614 14.70 43.99 -3.39
N GLY A 615 15.87 43.38 -3.56
CA GLY A 615 16.98 43.45 -2.61
C GLY A 615 18.32 43.41 -3.34
N GLU A 616 18.89 44.59 -3.56
CA GLU A 616 20.28 44.92 -3.90
C GLU A 616 21.15 43.80 -4.52
N ALA A 617 21.33 43.85 -5.85
CA ALA A 617 22.52 43.31 -6.48
C ALA A 617 23.73 44.19 -6.11
N PRO A 618 24.91 43.62 -5.79
CA PRO A 618 26.12 44.39 -5.51
C PRO A 618 26.65 45.18 -6.73
#